data_AF-A0A1C4V5Z4-F1
#
_entry.id   AF-A0A1C4V5Z4-F1
#
_cell.length_a   1.000
_cell.length_b   1.000
_cell.length_c   1.000
_cell.angle_alpha   90.00
_cell.angle_beta   90.00
_cell.angle_gamma   90.00
#
_symmetry.space_group_name_H-M   'P 1'
#
loop_
_entity.id
_entity.type
_entity.pdbx_description
1 polymer ?
#
loop_
_entity_poly.entity_id
_entity_poly.type
_entity_poly.pdbx_seq_one_letter_code
_entity_poly.pdbx_strand_id
1 'polypeptide(L)' 'MLRTRDGVKPVFVSVGHRMSLENAVDRVLALTPRYRLPETTRTADRLCRKALAAASPPTAAPSDKGDPAARA' A
#
# COMPACT_ATOMS: atom_id res chain seq x y z
N MET A 1 3.12 -0.48 -16.60
CA MET A 1 2.71 0.39 -15.47
C MET A 1 1.27 0.84 -15.68
N LEU A 2 0.49 1.10 -14.62
CA LEU A 2 -0.93 1.48 -14.71
C LEU A 2 -1.24 2.71 -13.82
N ARG A 3 -1.93 3.71 -14.38
CA ARG A 3 -2.43 4.87 -13.63
C ARG A 3 -3.87 4.62 -13.21
N THR A 4 -4.11 4.54 -11.90
CA THR A 4 -5.45 4.34 -11.31
C THR A 4 -6.10 5.67 -10.89
N ARG A 5 -5.29 6.72 -10.71
CA ARG A 5 -5.73 8.07 -10.33
C ARG A 5 -4.85 9.13 -11.02
N ASP A 6 -5.49 10.21 -11.46
CA ASP A 6 -4.80 11.36 -12.04
C ASP A 6 -3.99 12.11 -10.99
N GLY A 7 -2.84 12.64 -11.38
CA GLY A 7 -1.93 13.36 -10.48
C GLY A 7 -1.27 12.50 -9.38
N VAL A 8 -1.55 11.20 -9.30
CA VAL A 8 -0.98 10.29 -8.29
C VAL A 8 0.05 9.34 -8.93
N LYS A 9 1.05 8.92 -8.15
CA LYS A 9 2.05 7.92 -8.57
C LYS A 9 1.35 6.66 -9.11
N PRO A 10 1.73 6.13 -10.28
CA PRO A 10 1.09 4.92 -10.83
C PRO A 10 1.41 3.67 -10.00
N VAL A 11 0.66 2.60 -10.25
CA VAL A 11 0.90 1.26 -9.70
C VAL A 11 1.53 0.36 -10.78
N PHE A 12 2.23 -0.68 -10.33
CA PHE A 12 2.72 -1.73 -11.22
C PHE A 12 1.81 -2.94 -11.05
N VAL A 13 1.27 -3.42 -12.17
CA VAL A 13 0.40 -4.59 -12.23
C VAL A 13 1.13 -5.64 -13.05
N SER A 14 1.18 -6.85 -12.51
CA SER A 14 1.66 -8.05 -13.19
C SER A 14 0.58 -9.11 -13.12
N VAL A 15 0.63 -10.05 -14.05
CA VAL A 15 -0.28 -11.21 -14.04
C VAL A 15 0.10 -12.18 -12.92
N GLY A 16 -0.91 -12.79 -12.32
CA GLY A 16 -0.76 -13.97 -11.47
C GLY A 16 -0.95 -15.26 -12.28
N HIS A 17 -1.42 -16.32 -11.61
CA HIS A 17 -1.75 -17.58 -12.27
C HIS A 17 -3.12 -17.51 -12.97
N ARG A 18 -3.22 -18.08 -14.18
CA ARG A 18 -4.46 -18.21 -14.97
C ARG A 18 -5.21 -16.89 -15.23
N MET A 19 -4.45 -15.81 -15.48
CA MET A 19 -5.00 -14.49 -15.77
C MET A 19 -4.20 -13.84 -16.89
N SER A 20 -4.88 -13.18 -17.84
CA SER A 20 -4.22 -12.32 -18.82
C SER A 20 -3.92 -10.95 -18.22
N LEU A 21 -3.04 -10.18 -18.88
CA LEU A 21 -2.71 -8.84 -18.41
C LEU A 21 -3.90 -7.89 -18.52
N GLU A 22 -4.67 -8.00 -19.59
CA GLU A 22 -5.88 -7.22 -19.83
C GLU A 22 -6.89 -7.43 -18.68
N ASN A 23 -7.18 -8.70 -18.36
CA ASN A 23 -8.07 -9.04 -17.25
C ASN A 23 -7.53 -8.53 -15.90
N ALA A 24 -6.21 -8.58 -15.67
CA ALA A 24 -5.61 -8.04 -14.46
C ALA A 24 -5.78 -6.52 -14.37
N VAL A 25 -5.57 -5.80 -15.47
CA VAL A 25 -5.76 -4.34 -15.54
C VAL A 25 -7.21 -3.96 -15.27
N ASP A 26 -8.17 -4.62 -15.92
CA ASP A 26 -9.60 -4.35 -15.75
C ASP A 26 -10.04 -4.54 -14.29
N ARG A 27 -9.57 -5.62 -13.67
CA ARG A 27 -9.85 -5.90 -12.24
C ARG A 27 -9.22 -4.85 -11.33
N VAL A 28 -7.98 -4.44 -11.59
CA VAL A 28 -7.33 -3.39 -10.80
C VAL A 28 -8.09 -2.08 -10.92
N LEU A 29 -8.45 -1.64 -12.14
CA LEU A 29 -9.21 -0.40 -12.36
C LEU A 29 -10.56 -0.43 -11.66
N ALA A 30 -11.32 -1.53 -11.81
CA ALA A 30 -12.61 -1.72 -11.16
C ALA A 30 -12.53 -1.69 -9.62
N LEU A 31 -11.40 -2.13 -9.04
CA LEU A 31 -11.15 -2.12 -7.60
C LEU A 31 -10.49 -0.83 -7.11
N THR A 32 -10.26 0.16 -7.98
CA THR A 32 -9.66 1.48 -7.64
C THR A 32 -10.58 2.68 -7.91
N PRO A 33 -11.89 2.63 -7.61
CA PRO A 33 -12.79 3.73 -7.96
C PRO A 33 -12.46 5.03 -7.20
N ARG A 34 -11.96 4.90 -5.96
CA ARG A 34 -11.75 6.03 -5.03
C ARG A 34 -10.30 6.27 -4.65
N TYR A 35 -9.47 5.22 -4.66
CA TYR A 35 -8.11 5.26 -4.13
C TYR A 35 -7.09 4.76 -5.15
N ARG A 36 -5.83 5.12 -4.94
CA ARG A 36 -4.69 4.67 -5.77
C ARG A 36 -4.52 3.15 -5.73
N LEU A 37 -4.64 2.54 -4.55
CA LEU A 37 -4.49 1.09 -4.35
C LEU A 37 -5.84 0.39 -4.44
N PRO A 38 -5.91 -0.84 -5.00
CA PRO A 38 -7.11 -1.65 -4.98
C PRO A 38 -7.70 -1.76 -3.58
N GLU A 39 -9.02 -1.69 -3.47
CA GLU A 39 -9.73 -1.76 -2.18
C GLU A 39 -9.37 -3.02 -1.38
N THR A 40 -9.07 -4.13 -2.06
CA THR A 40 -8.60 -5.38 -1.47
C THR A 40 -7.28 -5.20 -0.73
N THR A 41 -6.24 -4.71 -1.40
CA THR A 41 -4.92 -4.48 -0.80
C THR A 41 -4.96 -3.40 0.29
N ARG A 42 -5.71 -2.31 0.06
CA ARG A 42 -5.87 -1.24 1.05
C ARG A 42 -6.55 -1.75 2.33
N THR A 43 -7.57 -2.59 2.19
CA THR A 43 -8.28 -3.17 3.33
C THR A 43 -7.40 -4.18 4.05
N ALA A 44 -6.69 -5.04 3.33
CA ALA A 44 -5.75 -6.00 3.91
C ALA A 44 -4.64 -5.30 4.72
N ASP A 45 -3.98 -4.28 4.15
CA ASP A 45 -2.93 -3.51 4.85
C ASP A 45 -3.48 -2.86 6.13
N ARG A 46 -4.68 -2.26 6.07
CA ARG A 46 -5.33 -1.67 7.26
C ARG A 46 -5.61 -2.73 8.33
N LEU A 47 -6.10 -3.91 7.95
CA LEU A 47 -6.38 -5.00 8.88
C LEU A 47 -5.09 -5.53 9.51
N CYS A 48 -4.05 -5.77 8.71
CA CYS A 48 -2.74 -6.20 9.20
C CYS A 48 -2.14 -5.21 10.21
N ARG A 49 -2.20 -3.90 9.92
CA ARG A 49 -1.74 -2.86 10.86
C ARG A 49 -2.52 -2.86 12.17
N LYS A 50 -3.85 -3.01 12.11
CA LYS A 50 -4.69 -3.10 13.30
C LYS A 50 -4.34 -4.33 14.13
N ALA A 51 -4.17 -5.50 13.50
CA ALA A 51 -3.79 -6.73 14.17
C ALA A 51 -2.40 -6.62 14.81
N LEU A 52 -1.43 -6.04 14.11
CA LEU A 52 -0.08 -5.81 14.63
C LEU A 52 -0.09 -4.87 15.85
N ALA A 53 -0.85 -3.77 15.79
CA ALA A 53 -0.99 -2.85 16.92
C ALA A 53 -1.65 -3.51 18.14
N ALA A 54 -2.60 -4.43 17.93
CA ALA A 54 -3.24 -5.18 19.00
C ALA A 54 -2.33 -6.28 19.59
N ALA A 55 -1.43 -6.84 18.78
CA ALA A 55 -0.52 -7.92 19.18
C ALA A 55 0.80 -7.40 19.79
N SER A 56 1.19 -6.15 19.52
CA SER A 56 2.40 -5.57 20.07
C SER A 56 2.17 -5.20 21.55
N PRO A 57 3.05 -5.62 22.48
CA PRO A 57 3.04 -5.05 23.83
C PRO A 57 3.27 -3.52 23.73
N PRO A 58 2.83 -2.72 24.71
CA PRO A 58 3.11 -1.29 24.73
C PRO A 58 4.64 -1.11 24.70
N THR A 59 5.18 -0.73 23.55
CA THR A 59 6.61 -0.49 23.42
C THR A 59 6.96 0.75 24.25
N ALA A 60 7.99 0.65 25.07
CA ALA A 60 8.65 1.82 25.64
C ALA A 60 9.05 2.77 24.50
N ALA A 61 9.00 4.07 24.83
CA ALA A 61 9.12 5.27 24.00
C ALA A 61 9.99 5.18 22.72
N PRO A 62 9.68 6.02 21.69
CA PRO A 62 10.46 6.06 20.45
C PRO A 62 11.93 6.40 20.74
N SER A 63 12.84 5.55 20.26
CA SER A 63 14.25 5.84 20.24
C SER A 63 14.51 7.03 19.31
N ASP A 64 15.08 8.07 19.91
CA ASP A 64 15.80 9.15 19.28
C ASP A 64 16.77 8.59 18.22
N LYS A 65 16.35 8.58 16.96
CA LYS A 65 17.30 8.59 15.84
C LYS A 65 17.53 10.04 15.52
N GLY A 66 18.57 10.58 16.17
CA GLY A 66 19.06 11.93 15.98
C GLY A 66 19.11 12.31 14.49
N ASP A 67 18.60 13.51 14.26
CA ASP A 67 18.65 14.23 13.00
C ASP A 67 20.11 14.31 12.49
N PRO A 68 20.47 13.73 11.33
CA PRO A 68 21.82 13.86 10.79
C PRO A 68 22.12 15.26 10.23
N ALA A 69 21.19 16.23 10.29
CA ALA A 69 21.37 17.59 9.76
C ALA A 69 22.03 18.60 10.72
N ALA A 70 22.40 18.22 11.96
CA ALA A 70 23.00 19.13 12.95
C ALA A 70 24.53 19.00 13.13
N ARG A 71 25.25 18.51 12.10
CA ARG A 71 26.72 18.56 12.05
C ARG A 71 27.16 19.49 10.91
N ALA A 72 27.05 20.79 11.19
CA ALA A 72 27.74 21.86 10.49
C ALA A 72 28.98 22.27 11.29
#